data_AF-A0A4Y8KJU8-F1
#
_entry.id   AF-A0A4Y8KJU8-F1
#
_cell.length_a   1.000
_cell.length_b   1.000
_cell.length_c   1.000
_cell.angle_alpha   90.00
_cell.angle_beta   90.00
_cell.angle_gamma   90.00
#
_symmetry.space_group_name_H-M   'P 1'
#
loop_
_entity.id
_entity.type
_entity.pdbx_description
1 polymer ?
#
loop_
_entity_poly.entity_id
_entity_poly.type
_entity_poly.pdbx_seq_one_letter_code
_entity_poly.pdbx_strand_id
1 'polypeptide(L)'
;MTDTLNAVRNVLIETLELHHRPEDLREETVLFGSLPELDSFGVVSLVASLEERFDITVDDDEFGAEIFETVGTLTGFVNSKLAAA
;
A
#
# COMPACT_ATOMS: atom_id res chain seq x y z
N MET A 1 -3.42 11.95 10.63
CA MET A 1 -3.53 11.95 9.17
C MET A 1 -2.22 11.62 8.45
N THR A 2 -1.05 11.81 9.06
CA THR A 2 0.27 11.36 8.54
C THR A 2 0.65 9.94 8.98
N ASP A 3 -0.09 9.34 9.90
CA ASP A 3 0.25 8.03 10.49
C ASP A 3 0.03 6.89 9.48
N THR A 4 -1.14 6.85 8.83
CA THR A 4 -1.48 5.87 7.80
C THR A 4 -0.50 5.87 6.63
N LEU A 5 -0.11 7.06 6.14
CA LEU A 5 0.86 7.19 5.05
C LEU A 5 2.20 6.54 5.42
N ASN A 6 2.75 6.86 6.59
CA ASN A 6 4.01 6.29 7.05
C ASN A 6 3.90 4.78 7.31
N ALA A 7 2.76 4.32 7.83
CA ALA A 7 2.51 2.90 8.03
C ALA A 7 2.43 2.14 6.69
N VAL A 8 1.70 2.65 5.70
CA VAL A 8 1.63 2.07 4.35
C VAL A 8 3.03 2.03 3.73
N ARG A 9 3.81 3.11 3.82
CA ARG A 9 5.20 3.13 3.33
C ARG A 9 6.08 2.07 4.00
N ASN A 10 5.98 1.93 5.32
CA ASN A 10 6.75 0.93 6.05
C ASN A 10 6.37 -0.48 5.60
N VAL A 11 5.07 -0.79 5.51
CA VAL A 11 4.60 -2.09 5.00
C VAL A 11 5.15 -2.33 3.59
N LEU A 12 5.13 -1.32 2.71
CA LEU A 12 5.65 -1.44 1.36
C LEU A 12 7.16 -1.73 1.32
N ILE A 13 7.93 -1.07 2.17
CA ILE A 13 9.38 -1.28 2.31
C ILE A 13 9.69 -2.65 2.91
N GLU A 14 8.93 -3.08 3.91
CA GLU A 14 9.12 -4.38 4.58
C GLU A 14 8.69 -5.54 3.66
N THR A 15 7.55 -5.43 2.98
CA THR A 15 7.03 -6.48 2.11
C THR A 15 7.85 -6.64 0.84
N LEU A 16 8.29 -5.53 0.23
CA LEU A 16 9.08 -5.56 -1.01
C LEU A 16 10.60 -5.50 -0.77
N GLU A 17 11.02 -5.55 0.50
CA GLU A 17 12.42 -5.46 0.94
C GLU A 17 13.19 -4.28 0.27
N LEU A 18 12.51 -3.15 0.11
CA LEU A 18 13.06 -1.99 -0.59
C LEU A 18 14.19 -1.38 0.23
N HIS A 19 15.33 -1.10 -0.42
CA HIS A 19 16.41 -0.34 0.19
C HIS A 19 16.16 1.19 0.16
N HIS A 20 14.90 1.60 0.02
CA HIS A 20 14.46 2.99 0.01
C HIS A 20 13.93 3.43 1.36
N ARG A 21 13.98 4.73 1.64
CA ARG A 21 13.39 5.27 2.85
C ARG A 21 11.92 5.61 2.65
N PRO A 22 11.09 5.55 3.70
CA PRO A 22 9.68 5.95 3.60
C PRO A 22 9.53 7.42 3.20
N GLU A 23 10.51 8.27 3.52
CA GLU A 23 10.54 9.68 3.11
C GLU A 23 10.67 9.90 1.58
N ASP A 24 11.21 8.93 0.84
CA ASP A 24 11.31 8.98 -0.62
C ASP A 24 9.99 8.64 -1.33
N LEU A 25 9.15 7.80 -0.70
CA LEU A 25 7.88 7.31 -1.25
C LEU A 25 6.74 8.33 -1.05
N ARG A 26 6.68 9.40 -1.84
CA ARG A 26 5.60 10.43 -1.73
C ARG A 26 4.24 9.92 -2.19
N GLU A 27 3.20 10.67 -1.86
CA GLU A 27 1.82 10.36 -2.25
C GLU A 27 1.67 10.29 -3.79
N GLU A 28 2.41 11.13 -4.50
CA GLU A 28 2.53 11.16 -5.97
C GLU A 28 3.45 10.07 -6.55
N THR A 29 4.13 9.28 -5.70
CA THR A 29 5.00 8.20 -6.16
C THR A 29 4.15 7.06 -6.70
N VAL A 30 4.38 6.76 -7.97
CA VAL A 30 3.78 5.61 -8.66
C VAL A 30 4.38 4.34 -8.08
N LEU A 31 3.53 3.37 -7.73
CA LEU A 31 3.96 2.05 -7.23
C LEU A 31 3.95 1.05 -8.37
N PHE A 32 2.80 0.92 -9.04
CA PHE A 32 2.63 0.01 -10.17
C PHE A 32 3.48 0.43 -11.37
N GLY A 33 4.41 -0.43 -11.80
CA GLY A 33 5.30 -0.18 -12.94
C GLY A 33 6.54 0.67 -12.63
N SER A 34 6.63 1.30 -11.46
CA SER A 34 7.89 1.92 -10.97
C SER A 34 8.70 0.98 -10.10
N LEU A 35 8.04 0.08 -9.37
CA LEU A 35 8.69 -0.95 -8.56
C LEU A 35 8.63 -2.30 -9.28
N PRO A 36 9.76 -2.85 -9.73
CA PRO A 36 9.79 -4.18 -10.32
C PRO A 36 9.40 -5.28 -9.32
N GLU A 37 9.51 -5.03 -8.02
CA GLU A 37 9.14 -5.97 -6.96
C GLU A 37 7.62 -6.08 -6.77
N LEU A 38 6.86 -5.07 -7.20
CA LEU A 38 5.39 -5.04 -7.11
C LEU A 38 4.75 -5.83 -8.26
N ASP A 39 5.17 -7.09 -8.42
CA ASP A 39 4.60 -8.07 -9.35
C ASP A 39 3.26 -8.63 -8.83
N SER A 40 2.61 -9.51 -9.61
CA SER A 40 1.36 -10.18 -9.22
C SER A 40 1.42 -10.87 -7.84
N PHE A 41 2.60 -11.37 -7.44
CA PHE A 41 2.81 -11.95 -6.11
C PHE A 41 3.10 -10.90 -5.04
N GLY A 42 3.82 -9.82 -5.38
CA GLY A 42 4.13 -8.72 -4.47
C GLY A 42 2.86 -8.00 -4.00
N VAL A 43 1.90 -7.79 -4.90
CA VAL A 43 0.61 -7.16 -4.56
C VAL A 43 -0.17 -8.00 -3.56
N VAL A 44 -0.25 -9.33 -3.75
CA VAL A 44 -0.95 -10.23 -2.82
C VAL A 44 -0.31 -10.21 -1.43
N SER A 45 1.03 -10.27 -1.36
CA SER A 45 1.75 -10.20 -0.08
C SER A 45 1.58 -8.84 0.59
N LEU A 46 1.54 -7.76 -0.19
CA LEU A 46 1.35 -6.41 0.31
C LEU A 46 -0.04 -6.27 0.92
N VAL A 47 -1.08 -6.76 0.24
CA VAL A 47 -2.45 -6.71 0.76
C VAL A 47 -2.60 -7.52 2.02
N ALA A 48 -2.10 -8.76 2.06
CA ALA A 48 -2.14 -9.56 3.28
C ALA A 48 -1.48 -8.80 4.46
N SER A 49 -0.32 -8.18 4.21
CA SER A 49 0.37 -7.37 5.22
C SER A 49 -0.44 -6.14 5.65
N LEU A 50 -1.14 -5.48 4.73
CA LEU A 50 -2.02 -4.34 5.03
C LEU A 50 -3.25 -4.77 5.84
N GLU A 51 -3.90 -5.86 5.46
CA GLU A 51 -5.05 -6.43 6.19
C GLU A 51 -4.67 -6.75 7.63
N GLU A 52 -3.55 -7.45 7.84
CA GLU A 52 -3.04 -7.78 9.18
C GLU A 52 -2.61 -6.55 9.99
N ARG A 53 -2.02 -5.54 9.33
CA ARG A 53 -1.49 -4.34 10.01
C ARG A 53 -2.59 -3.37 10.42
N PHE A 54 -3.60 -3.22 9.58
CA PHE A 54 -4.66 -2.23 9.74
C PHE A 54 -5.98 -2.86 10.21
N ASP A 55 -6.04 -4.18 10.37
CA ASP A 55 -7.25 -4.93 10.74
C ASP A 55 -8.41 -4.64 9.77
N ILE A 56 -8.09 -4.55 8.48
CA ILE A 56 -9.05 -4.27 7.39
C ILE A 56 -9.23 -5.51 6.51
N THR A 57 -10.30 -5.50 5.71
CA THR A 57 -10.54 -6.50 4.67
C THR A 57 -10.61 -5.82 3.30
N VAL A 58 -9.87 -6.35 2.34
CA VAL A 58 -9.82 -5.89 0.95
C VAL A 58 -10.49 -6.95 0.08
N ASP A 59 -11.65 -6.62 -0.50
CA ASP A 59 -12.34 -7.54 -1.41
C ASP A 59 -11.63 -7.62 -2.77
N ASP A 60 -11.81 -8.74 -3.48
CA ASP A 60 -11.21 -8.98 -4.81
C ASP A 60 -11.70 -7.93 -5.85
N ASP A 61 -12.93 -7.44 -5.72
CA ASP A 61 -13.48 -6.35 -6.53
C ASP A 61 -12.83 -4.98 -6.22
N GLU A 62 -12.31 -4.79 -5.00
CA GLU A 62 -11.56 -3.60 -4.60
C GLU A 62 -10.05 -3.75 -4.86
N PHE A 63 -9.60 -4.99 -5.04
CA PHE A 63 -8.23 -5.38 -5.40
C PHE A 63 -7.95 -5.06 -6.88
N GLY A 64 -7.95 -3.77 -7.20
CA GLY A 64 -7.67 -3.25 -8.53
C GLY A 64 -6.27 -2.65 -8.67
N ALA A 65 -5.67 -2.72 -9.86
CA ALA A 65 -4.41 -2.01 -10.16
C ALA A 65 -4.51 -0.50 -9.90
N GLU A 66 -5.73 0.06 -9.95
CA GLU A 66 -6.02 1.47 -9.66
C GLU A 66 -5.70 1.86 -8.21
N ILE A 67 -5.96 1.00 -7.22
CA ILE A 67 -5.64 1.31 -5.81
C ILE A 67 -4.14 1.22 -5.52
N PHE A 68 -3.39 0.50 -6.36
CA PHE A 68 -1.93 0.38 -6.33
C PHE A 68 -1.23 1.33 -7.31
N GLU A 69 -1.95 2.27 -7.91
CA GLU A 69 -1.33 3.19 -8.88
C GLU A 69 -0.29 4.07 -8.18
N THR A 70 -0.65 4.64 -7.03
CA THR A 70 0.23 5.50 -6.24
C THR A 70 0.12 5.23 -4.74
N VAL A 71 1.14 5.64 -3.98
CA VAL A 71 1.12 5.57 -2.50
C VAL A 71 -0.06 6.37 -1.94
N GLY A 72 -0.39 7.51 -2.55
CA GLY A 72 -1.51 8.37 -2.14
C GLY A 72 -2.85 7.65 -2.29
N THR A 73 -3.09 6.99 -3.42
CA THR A 73 -4.31 6.21 -3.66
C THR A 73 -4.46 5.09 -2.65
N LEU A 74 -3.40 4.31 -2.43
CA LEU A 74 -3.39 3.19 -1.47
C LEU A 74 -3.66 3.67 -0.05
N THR A 75 -2.99 4.76 0.36
CA THR A 75 -3.18 5.37 1.69
C THR A 75 -4.61 5.88 1.87
N GLY A 76 -5.17 6.52 0.83
CA GLY A 76 -6.55 6.99 0.83
C GLY A 76 -7.54 5.84 0.99
N PHE A 77 -7.32 4.73 0.30
CA PHE A 77 -8.13 3.53 0.40
C PHE A 77 -8.10 2.92 1.81
N VAL A 78 -6.90 2.70 2.37
CA VAL A 78 -6.73 2.19 3.74
C VAL A 78 -7.41 3.12 4.76
N ASN A 79 -7.22 4.44 4.62
CA ASN A 79 -7.85 5.41 5.51
C ASN A 79 -9.39 5.39 5.40
N SER A 80 -9.94 5.19 4.20
CA SER A 80 -11.38 5.04 4.00
C SER A 80 -11.93 3.78 4.68
N LYS A 81 -11.19 2.66 4.63
CA LYS A 81 -11.54 1.42 5.33
C LYS A 81 -11.51 1.60 6.85
N LEU A 82 -10.43 2.19 7.36
CA LEU A 82 -10.28 2.49 8.80
C LEU A 82 -11.33 3.47 9.34
N ALA A 83 -11.83 4.38 8.51
CA ALA A 83 -12.89 5.30 8.89
C ALA A 83 -14.29 4.66 8.83
N ALA A 84 -14.45 3.55 8.10
CA ALA A 84 -15.69 2.80 7.97
C ALA A 84 -15.81 1.65 9.00
N ALA A 85 -14.70 1.25 9.63
CA ALA A 85 -14.62 0.32 10.75
C ALA A 85 -14.91 1.00 12.09
#